data_AF-A0A7X8UQE0-F1
#
_entry.id   AF-A0A7X8UQE0-F1
#
_cell.length_a   1.000
_cell.length_b   1.000
_cell.length_c   1.000
_cell.angle_alpha   90.00
_cell.angle_beta   90.00
_cell.angle_gamma   90.00
#
_symmetry.space_group_name_H-M   'P 1'
#
loop_
_entity.id
_entity.type
_entity.pdbx_description
1 polymer ?
#
loop_
_entity_poly.entity_id
_entity_poly.type
_entity_poly.pdbx_seq_one_letter_code
_entity_poly.pdbx_strand_id
1 'polypeptide(L)'
;MDFGGLIRRRRKEMKLTLADVCERSGLSKPYLSNIETSRYKHPPTDKILEGLEKVLKFPPGELVNLANVIRMPLDMRQRRDQLETETARMRGILQEVLKVTKGKPLGNVDLNQLSMALKTGKPLKEVACGAAVPIINRTNTPYPIGLTDIENLSIAADDYVRCPEVIDPKAFGIRVFGDSMLPEYHAGDVIIVAPQKTARNGSDCFIRLADGGRTTFCRMYRDQPNRIRLQPLNTNYPAEFYSPKEVTGIWPAVFRIHSIT
;
A
#
# COMPACT_ATOMS: atom_id res chain seq x y z
N MET A 1 7.66 26.68 -4.31
CA MET A 1 6.27 27.15 -4.54
C MET A 1 5.52 27.01 -3.23
N ASP A 2 4.78 28.03 -2.84
CA ASP A 2 4.07 28.06 -1.57
C ASP A 2 2.70 27.37 -1.68
N PHE A 3 2.33 26.60 -0.65
CA PHE A 3 1.14 25.74 -0.60
C PHE A 3 -0.15 26.51 -0.85
N GLY A 4 -0.35 27.62 -0.13
CA GLY A 4 -1.52 28.48 -0.31
C GLY A 4 -1.59 29.13 -1.68
N GLY A 5 -0.43 29.49 -2.23
CA GLY A 5 -0.31 30.06 -3.57
C GLY A 5 -0.77 29.11 -4.68
N LEU A 6 -0.56 27.80 -4.52
CA LEU A 6 -1.01 26.79 -5.47
C LEU A 6 -2.53 26.72 -5.52
N ILE A 7 -3.18 26.62 -4.36
CA ILE A 7 -4.64 26.56 -4.21
C ILE A 7 -5.28 27.82 -4.82
N ARG A 8 -4.74 29.00 -4.48
CA ARG A 8 -5.21 30.29 -5.01
C ARG A 8 -5.11 30.36 -6.53
N ARG A 9 -4.00 29.88 -7.10
CA ARG A 9 -3.79 29.87 -8.55
C ARG A 9 -4.81 28.97 -9.23
N ARG A 10 -4.97 27.74 -8.75
CA ARG A 10 -5.93 26.77 -9.31
C ARG A 10 -7.36 27.29 -9.27
N ARG A 11 -7.76 27.88 -8.15
CA ARG A 11 -9.09 28.50 -8.00
C ARG A 11 -9.32 29.60 -9.05
N LYS A 12 -8.32 30.47 -9.27
CA LYS A 12 -8.38 31.54 -10.27
C LYS A 12 -8.43 31.00 -11.71
N GLU A 13 -7.67 29.96 -12.02
CA GLU A 13 -7.71 29.28 -13.34
C GLU A 13 -9.10 28.71 -13.62
N MET A 14 -9.76 28.18 -12.59
CA MET A 14 -11.14 27.69 -12.68
C MET A 14 -12.19 28.80 -12.62
N LYS A 15 -11.77 30.07 -12.53
CA LYS A 15 -12.64 31.26 -12.42
C LYS A 15 -13.63 31.19 -11.24
N LEU A 16 -13.26 30.51 -10.16
CA LEU A 16 -14.08 30.38 -8.97
C LEU A 16 -13.79 31.50 -7.97
N THR A 17 -14.84 32.04 -7.35
CA THR A 17 -14.68 32.96 -6.22
C THR A 17 -14.34 32.18 -4.94
N LEU A 18 -13.87 32.88 -3.91
CA LEU A 18 -13.69 32.27 -2.59
C LEU A 18 -15.02 31.72 -2.04
N ALA A 19 -16.14 32.38 -2.34
CA ALA A 19 -17.47 31.96 -1.89
C ALA A 19 -17.86 30.63 -2.55
N ASP A 20 -17.65 30.50 -3.86
CA ASP A 20 -18.03 29.30 -4.62
C ASP A 20 -17.29 28.05 -4.13
N VAL A 21 -16.01 28.20 -3.79
CA VAL A 21 -15.21 27.10 -3.24
C VAL A 21 -15.66 26.75 -1.82
N CYS A 22 -15.95 27.75 -0.99
CA CYS A 22 -16.43 27.55 0.38
C CYS A 22 -17.78 26.81 0.41
N GLU A 23 -18.72 27.20 -0.44
CA GLU A 23 -20.03 26.55 -0.56
C GLU A 23 -19.89 25.07 -0.95
N ARG A 24 -19.00 24.77 -1.90
CA ARG A 24 -18.78 23.40 -2.39
C ARG A 24 -17.95 22.52 -1.46
N SER A 25 -17.08 23.13 -0.64
CA SER A 25 -16.19 22.41 0.28
C SER A 25 -16.68 22.37 1.73
N GLY A 26 -17.73 23.14 2.06
CA GLY A 26 -18.21 23.29 3.44
C GLY A 26 -17.27 24.11 4.34
N LEU A 27 -16.28 24.81 3.76
CA LEU A 27 -15.31 25.61 4.50
C LEU A 27 -15.81 27.04 4.70
N SER A 28 -15.34 27.72 5.76
CA SER A 28 -15.63 29.13 5.95
C SER A 28 -14.72 30.02 5.08
N LYS A 29 -15.26 31.16 4.60
CA LYS A 29 -14.50 32.14 3.80
C LYS A 29 -13.20 32.62 4.49
N PRO A 30 -13.19 32.93 5.81
CA PRO A 30 -11.96 33.30 6.50
C PRO A 30 -10.94 32.17 6.52
N TYR A 31 -11.40 30.92 6.69
CA TYR A 31 -10.53 29.75 6.74
C TYR A 31 -9.85 29.47 5.40
N LEU A 32 -10.61 29.47 4.29
CA LEU A 32 -10.03 29.31 2.95
C LEU A 32 -9.07 30.45 2.59
N SER A 33 -9.40 31.69 2.95
CA SER A 33 -8.51 32.84 2.75
C SER A 33 -7.19 32.69 3.52
N ASN A 34 -7.23 32.21 4.76
CA ASN A 34 -6.04 31.96 5.57
C ASN A 34 -5.16 30.85 4.98
N ILE A 35 -5.77 29.82 4.38
CA ILE A 35 -5.05 28.78 3.64
C ILE A 35 -4.35 29.38 2.41
N GLU A 36 -5.08 30.15 1.58
CA GLU A 36 -4.54 30.72 0.34
C GLU A 36 -3.47 31.79 0.53
N THR A 37 -3.51 32.49 1.66
CA THR A 37 -2.54 33.53 2.03
C THR A 37 -1.36 33.00 2.83
N SER A 38 -1.31 31.68 3.08
CA SER A 38 -0.24 31.00 3.80
C SER A 38 0.03 31.57 5.21
N ARG A 39 -0.99 32.21 5.81
CA ARG A 39 -0.94 32.65 7.21
C ARG A 39 -1.03 31.47 8.17
N TYR A 40 -1.50 30.32 7.69
CA TYR A 40 -1.54 29.07 8.44
C TYR A 40 -0.19 28.36 8.30
N LYS A 41 0.59 28.30 9.38
CA LYS A 41 1.95 27.70 9.41
C LYS A 41 1.95 26.18 9.14
N HIS A 42 0.81 25.52 9.27
CA HIS A 42 0.67 24.08 9.10
C HIS A 42 -0.46 23.76 8.11
N PRO A 43 -0.30 22.83 7.17
CA PRO A 43 -1.36 22.48 6.23
C PRO A 43 -2.63 21.93 6.93
N PRO A 44 -3.84 22.18 6.39
CA PRO A 44 -5.11 21.63 6.88
C PRO A 44 -5.15 20.10 6.91
N THR A 45 -6.00 19.51 7.75
CA THR A 45 -6.19 18.05 7.87
C THR A 45 -6.53 17.40 6.52
N ASP A 46 -6.12 16.15 6.33
CA ASP A 46 -6.25 15.41 5.06
C ASP A 46 -7.70 15.37 4.55
N LYS A 47 -8.70 15.22 5.43
CA LYS A 47 -10.13 15.31 5.06
C LYS A 47 -10.50 16.62 4.36
N ILE A 48 -9.94 17.75 4.82
CA ILE A 48 -10.19 19.07 4.23
C ILE A 48 -9.48 19.18 2.88
N LEU A 49 -8.27 18.63 2.77
CA LEU A 49 -7.49 18.61 1.54
C LEU A 49 -8.17 17.78 0.46
N GLU A 50 -8.65 16.58 0.79
CA GLU A 50 -9.44 15.73 -0.12
C GLU A 50 -10.70 16.46 -0.61
N GLY A 51 -11.37 17.20 0.26
CA GLY A 51 -12.51 18.04 -0.10
C GLY A 51 -12.12 19.13 -1.11
N LEU A 52 -11.01 19.82 -0.87
CA LEU A 52 -10.47 20.83 -1.78
C LEU A 52 -10.00 20.23 -3.11
N GLU A 53 -9.38 19.04 -3.10
CA GLU A 53 -8.96 18.34 -4.31
C GLU A 53 -10.14 18.05 -5.23
N LYS A 54 -11.26 17.57 -4.66
CA LYS A 54 -12.50 17.32 -5.41
C LYS A 54 -13.07 18.61 -6.02
N VAL A 55 -13.13 19.69 -5.24
CA VAL A 55 -13.72 20.96 -5.69
C VAL A 55 -12.86 21.66 -6.73
N LEU A 56 -11.54 21.66 -6.54
CA LEU A 56 -10.55 22.33 -7.40
C LEU A 56 -9.98 21.40 -8.49
N LYS A 57 -10.53 20.18 -8.61
CA LYS A 57 -10.13 19.17 -9.60
C LYS A 57 -8.62 18.98 -9.64
N PHE A 58 -8.01 18.78 -8.47
CA PHE A 58 -6.67 18.24 -8.38
C PHE A 58 -6.73 16.72 -8.55
N PRO A 59 -5.67 16.10 -9.10
CA PRO A 59 -5.40 14.69 -8.93
C PRO A 59 -5.59 14.24 -7.46
N PRO A 60 -6.23 13.08 -7.24
CA PRO A 60 -6.49 12.60 -5.88
C PRO A 60 -5.17 12.40 -5.12
N GLY A 61 -5.09 12.95 -3.92
CA GLY A 61 -3.94 12.87 -3.01
C GLY A 61 -2.82 13.89 -3.28
N GLU A 62 -2.91 14.75 -4.30
CA GLU A 62 -1.85 15.72 -4.60
C GLU A 62 -1.66 16.76 -3.48
N LEU A 63 -2.74 17.36 -2.98
CA LEU A 63 -2.67 18.34 -1.90
C LEU A 63 -2.29 17.68 -0.58
N VAL A 64 -2.77 16.46 -0.34
CA VAL A 64 -2.38 15.65 0.83
C VAL A 64 -0.88 15.36 0.83
N ASN A 65 -0.33 14.92 -0.31
CA ASN A 65 1.10 14.67 -0.46
C ASN A 65 1.92 15.94 -0.21
N LEU A 66 1.49 17.07 -0.78
CA LEU A 66 2.16 18.35 -0.58
C LEU A 66 2.11 18.80 0.89
N ALA A 67 0.98 18.61 1.56
CA ALA A 67 0.83 18.88 2.98
C ALA A 67 1.76 18.02 3.84
N ASN A 68 1.87 16.73 3.52
CA ASN A 68 2.76 15.80 4.22
C ASN A 68 4.23 16.21 4.07
N VAL A 69 4.64 16.71 2.89
CA VAL A 69 5.98 17.27 2.68
C VAL A 69 6.26 18.45 3.60
N ILE A 70 5.30 19.35 3.79
CA ILE A 70 5.45 20.53 4.65
C ILE A 70 5.49 20.14 6.13
N ARG A 71 4.75 19.10 6.51
CA ARG A 71 4.70 18.55 7.86
C ARG A 71 5.94 17.72 8.24
N MET A 72 6.74 17.28 7.28
CA MET A 72 7.88 16.41 7.56
C MET A 72 8.79 17.00 8.64
N PRO A 73 9.23 16.21 9.63
CA PRO A 73 10.30 16.61 10.55
C PRO A 73 11.58 17.05 9.84
N LEU A 74 12.41 17.87 10.49
CA LEU A 74 13.60 18.50 9.88
C LEU A 74 14.65 17.47 9.43
N ASP A 75 14.90 16.46 10.25
CA ASP A 75 15.76 15.30 9.96
C ASP A 75 15.29 14.54 8.71
N MET A 76 13.99 14.30 8.58
CA MET A 76 13.41 13.64 7.41
C MET A 76 13.50 14.50 6.14
N ARG A 77 13.30 15.83 6.27
CA ARG A 77 13.52 16.76 5.16
C ARG A 77 14.97 16.77 4.72
N GLN A 78 15.92 16.88 5.66
CA GLN A 78 17.35 16.83 5.37
C GLN A 78 17.73 15.53 4.67
N ARG A 79 17.20 14.39 5.14
CA ARG A 79 17.45 13.10 4.51
C ARG A 79 16.92 13.03 3.08
N ARG A 80 15.73 13.56 2.83
CA ARG A 80 15.15 13.66 1.48
C ARG A 80 16.00 14.56 0.58
N ASP A 81 16.38 15.74 1.05
CA ASP A 81 17.17 16.70 0.26
C ASP A 81 18.57 16.13 -0.08
N GLN A 82 19.17 15.33 0.82
CA GLN A 82 20.38 14.55 0.54
C GLN A 82 20.16 13.54 -0.58
N LEU A 83 19.07 12.76 -0.53
CA LEU A 83 18.74 11.79 -1.58
C LEU A 83 18.45 12.48 -2.93
N GLU A 84 17.76 13.62 -2.91
CA GLU A 84 17.53 14.43 -4.12
C GLU A 84 18.86 14.93 -4.71
N THR A 85 19.81 15.31 -3.86
CA THR A 85 21.15 15.73 -4.29
C THR A 85 21.96 14.57 -4.87
N GLU A 86 21.96 13.41 -4.20
CA GLU A 86 22.63 12.21 -4.70
C GLU A 86 22.05 11.74 -6.04
N THR A 87 20.72 11.71 -6.15
CA THR A 87 20.06 11.35 -7.41
C THR A 87 20.36 12.35 -8.52
N ALA A 88 20.38 13.65 -8.24
CA ALA A 88 20.80 14.67 -9.20
C ALA A 88 22.26 14.47 -9.65
N ARG A 89 23.17 14.15 -8.72
CA ARG A 89 24.56 13.84 -9.01
C ARG A 89 24.70 12.62 -9.92
N MET A 90 24.01 11.53 -9.59
CA MET A 90 24.01 10.31 -10.42
C MET A 90 23.45 10.56 -11.82
N ARG A 91 22.37 11.34 -11.93
CA ARG A 91 21.80 11.76 -13.22
C ARG A 91 22.81 12.56 -14.04
N GLY A 92 23.53 13.49 -13.42
CA GLY A 92 24.58 14.27 -14.09
C GLY A 92 25.71 13.39 -14.64
N ILE A 93 26.22 12.45 -13.84
CA ILE A 93 27.24 11.49 -14.29
C ILE A 93 26.73 10.69 -15.50
N LEU A 94 25.51 10.17 -15.42
CA LEU A 94 24.94 9.38 -16.52
C LEU A 94 24.70 10.22 -17.79
N GLN A 95 24.35 11.49 -17.66
CA GLN A 95 24.23 12.41 -18.79
C GLN A 95 25.59 12.62 -19.49
N GLU A 96 26.68 12.75 -18.74
CA GLU A 96 28.03 12.84 -19.33
C GLU A 96 28.42 11.55 -20.06
N VAL A 97 28.12 10.38 -19.48
CA VAL A 97 28.33 9.09 -20.16
C VAL A 97 27.56 9.03 -21.48
N LEU A 98 26.29 9.44 -21.50
CA LEU A 98 25.45 9.45 -22.70
C LEU A 98 25.96 10.42 -23.79
N LYS A 99 26.56 11.55 -23.41
CA LYS A 99 27.18 12.49 -24.36
C LYS A 99 28.36 11.86 -25.08
N VAL A 100 29.23 11.14 -24.36
CA VAL A 100 30.44 10.51 -24.92
C VAL A 100 30.07 9.36 -25.84
N THR A 101 29.10 8.53 -25.46
CA THR A 101 28.70 7.36 -26.25
C THR A 101 27.85 7.70 -27.46
N LYS A 102 27.27 8.91 -27.53
CA LYS A 102 26.37 9.36 -28.60
C LYS A 102 25.24 8.36 -28.90
N GLY A 103 24.72 7.69 -27.85
CA GLY A 103 23.67 6.67 -27.98
C GLY A 103 24.14 5.31 -28.51
N LYS A 104 25.44 5.10 -28.75
CA LYS A 104 25.98 3.76 -29.03
C LYS A 104 25.89 2.89 -27.79
N PRO A 105 25.43 1.63 -27.88
CA PRO A 105 25.30 0.76 -26.73
C PRO A 105 26.65 0.57 -26.03
N LEU A 106 26.62 0.58 -24.70
CA LEU A 106 27.80 0.27 -23.87
C LEU A 106 27.67 -1.19 -23.40
N GLY A 107 28.25 -2.12 -24.15
CA GLY A 107 28.00 -3.55 -23.96
C GLY A 107 26.53 -3.90 -24.26
N ASN A 108 25.87 -4.59 -23.33
CA ASN A 108 24.45 -4.99 -23.45
C ASN A 108 23.46 -3.90 -23.03
N VAL A 109 23.91 -2.67 -22.79
CA VAL A 109 23.09 -1.60 -22.26
C VAL A 109 22.54 -0.71 -23.38
N ASP A 110 21.21 -0.64 -23.50
CA ASP A 110 20.52 0.27 -24.42
C ASP A 110 20.49 1.70 -23.86
N LEU A 111 21.37 2.54 -24.40
CA LEU A 111 21.52 3.94 -23.98
C LEU A 111 20.35 4.84 -24.40
N ASN A 112 19.58 4.46 -25.42
CA ASN A 112 18.39 5.21 -25.81
C ASN A 112 17.31 5.05 -24.75
N GLN A 113 17.10 3.82 -24.26
CA GLN A 113 16.18 3.55 -23.16
C GLN A 113 16.58 4.34 -21.90
N LEU A 114 17.86 4.31 -21.51
CA LEU A 114 18.38 5.10 -20.38
C LEU A 114 18.14 6.60 -20.55
N SER A 115 18.37 7.15 -21.75
CA SER A 115 18.11 8.56 -22.02
C SER A 115 16.63 8.93 -21.85
N MET A 116 15.73 8.03 -22.24
CA MET A 116 14.29 8.21 -22.13
C MET A 116 13.84 8.13 -20.66
N ALA A 117 14.34 7.16 -19.90
CA ALA A 117 14.08 7.04 -18.47
C ALA A 117 14.58 8.26 -17.67
N LEU A 118 15.78 8.76 -17.99
CA LEU A 118 16.33 9.98 -17.39
C LEU A 118 15.45 11.22 -17.63
N LYS A 119 14.95 11.39 -18.87
CA LYS A 119 14.09 12.54 -19.23
C LYS A 119 12.72 12.46 -18.59
N THR A 120 12.13 11.27 -18.54
CA THR A 120 10.77 11.05 -18.03
C THR A 120 10.70 10.87 -16.53
N GLY A 121 11.84 10.57 -15.88
CA GLY A 121 11.89 10.17 -14.48
C GLY A 121 11.25 8.80 -14.21
N LYS A 122 10.79 8.09 -15.25
CA LYS A 122 10.22 6.74 -15.12
C LYS A 122 11.34 5.71 -15.01
N PRO A 123 11.22 4.74 -14.10
CA PRO A 123 12.24 3.71 -13.94
C PRO A 123 12.26 2.76 -15.15
N LEU A 124 13.45 2.28 -15.54
CA LEU A 124 13.67 1.39 -16.70
C LEU A 124 13.11 -0.02 -16.49
N LYS A 125 13.15 -0.47 -15.26
CA LYS A 125 12.41 -1.62 -14.73
C LYS A 125 11.66 -1.08 -13.53
N GLU A 126 10.43 -1.53 -13.31
CA GLU A 126 9.76 -1.28 -12.05
C GLU A 126 10.69 -1.75 -10.91
N VAL A 127 11.25 -0.79 -10.18
CA VAL A 127 11.98 -1.08 -8.95
C VAL A 127 10.89 -1.38 -7.95
N ALA A 128 10.51 -2.65 -7.85
CA ALA A 128 9.62 -3.10 -6.80
C ALA A 128 10.39 -2.93 -5.49
N CYS A 129 10.12 -1.87 -4.73
CA CYS A 129 10.37 -1.83 -3.28
C CYS A 129 9.48 -2.86 -2.54
N GLY A 130 9.05 -3.95 -3.21
CA GLY A 130 7.85 -4.70 -2.87
C GLY A 130 6.57 -3.92 -3.12
N ALA A 131 5.56 -4.65 -3.59
CA ALA A 131 4.20 -4.18 -3.46
C ALA A 131 3.94 -3.83 -1.99
N ALA A 132 3.27 -2.71 -1.73
CA ALA A 132 2.75 -2.43 -0.41
C ALA A 132 1.59 -3.40 -0.19
N VAL A 133 1.82 -4.42 0.63
CA VAL A 133 0.83 -5.43 0.96
C VAL A 133 -0.02 -4.89 2.11
N PRO A 134 -1.34 -4.67 1.91
CA PRO A 134 -2.22 -4.17 2.95
C PRO A 134 -2.43 -5.23 4.04
N ILE A 135 -2.37 -4.83 5.32
CA ILE A 135 -2.69 -5.67 6.47
C ILE A 135 -4.14 -5.39 6.89
N ILE A 136 -4.99 -6.43 6.92
CA ILE A 136 -6.45 -6.27 7.05
C ILE A 136 -6.93 -6.22 8.50
N ASN A 137 -6.16 -6.75 9.46
CA ASN A 137 -6.57 -6.79 10.86
C ASN A 137 -5.60 -6.04 11.78
N ARG A 138 -6.16 -5.37 12.78
CA ARG A 138 -5.43 -4.70 13.86
C ARG A 138 -4.75 -5.72 14.77
N THR A 139 -3.77 -5.23 15.52
CA THR A 139 -3.15 -5.99 16.61
C THR A 139 -4.19 -6.50 17.59
N ASN A 140 -4.14 -7.79 17.88
CA ASN A 140 -4.95 -8.48 18.89
C ASN A 140 -6.46 -8.57 18.59
N THR A 141 -6.86 -8.56 17.31
CA THR A 141 -8.26 -8.81 16.91
C THR A 141 -8.41 -10.17 16.21
N PRO A 142 -9.52 -10.90 16.42
CA PRO A 142 -9.88 -12.08 15.64
C PRO A 142 -9.87 -11.82 14.12
N TYR A 143 -9.82 -12.88 13.33
CA TYR A 143 -9.88 -12.78 11.88
C TYR A 143 -11.21 -12.18 11.40
N PRO A 144 -11.21 -11.39 10.31
CA PRO A 144 -12.40 -10.69 9.83
C PRO A 144 -13.47 -11.68 9.35
N ILE A 145 -14.70 -11.49 9.82
CA ILE A 145 -15.86 -12.25 9.36
C ILE A 145 -16.40 -11.60 8.08
N GLY A 146 -16.79 -12.42 7.10
CA GLY A 146 -17.46 -11.91 5.90
C GLY A 146 -16.53 -11.13 4.97
N LEU A 147 -15.24 -11.49 4.92
CA LEU A 147 -14.28 -10.91 3.98
C LEU A 147 -14.66 -11.25 2.54
N THR A 148 -15.60 -10.53 1.93
CA THR A 148 -16.11 -10.79 0.57
C THR A 148 -15.20 -10.19 -0.51
N ASP A 149 -14.66 -9.00 -0.24
CA ASP A 149 -14.07 -8.13 -1.26
C ASP A 149 -12.55 -8.11 -1.19
N ILE A 150 -11.93 -9.28 -1.44
CA ILE A 150 -10.46 -9.41 -1.49
C ILE A 150 -9.85 -8.51 -2.58
N GLU A 151 -10.65 -8.11 -3.56
CA GLU A 151 -10.23 -7.22 -4.65
C GLU A 151 -10.06 -5.76 -4.20
N ASN A 152 -10.66 -5.35 -3.07
CA ASN A 152 -10.69 -3.96 -2.59
C ASN A 152 -10.04 -3.77 -1.21
N LEU A 153 -9.13 -4.67 -0.81
CA LEU A 153 -8.54 -4.67 0.53
C LEU A 153 -7.71 -3.43 0.84
N SER A 154 -7.15 -2.76 -0.17
CA SER A 154 -6.38 -1.51 0.00
C SER A 154 -7.20 -0.38 0.63
N ILE A 155 -8.54 -0.41 0.52
CA ILE A 155 -9.44 0.61 1.07
C ILE A 155 -9.67 0.38 2.58
N ALA A 156 -9.56 -0.87 3.04
CA ALA A 156 -9.83 -1.29 4.42
C ALA A 156 -8.54 -1.59 5.22
N ALA A 157 -7.37 -1.30 4.65
CA ALA A 157 -6.08 -1.64 5.26
C ALA A 157 -5.81 -0.79 6.51
N ASP A 158 -5.45 -1.46 7.62
CA ASP A 158 -5.03 -0.78 8.84
C ASP A 158 -3.53 -0.41 8.81
N ASP A 159 -2.74 -1.18 8.08
CA ASP A 159 -1.27 -1.04 8.00
C ASP A 159 -0.76 -1.60 6.65
N TYR A 160 0.50 -1.36 6.32
CA TYR A 160 1.13 -1.83 5.09
C TYR A 160 2.52 -2.41 5.36
N VAL A 161 2.83 -3.52 4.70
CA VAL A 161 4.18 -4.10 4.71
C VAL A 161 4.74 -4.19 3.31
N ARG A 162 6.04 -3.91 3.16
CA ARG A 162 6.74 -4.00 1.88
C ARG A 162 7.34 -5.39 1.73
N CYS A 163 6.86 -6.13 0.73
CA CYS A 163 7.36 -7.46 0.43
C CYS A 163 7.82 -7.56 -1.04
N PRO A 164 9.13 -7.34 -1.33
CA PRO A 164 9.70 -7.43 -2.68
C PRO A 164 9.44 -8.73 -3.41
N GLU A 165 9.38 -9.84 -2.67
CA GLU A 165 9.25 -11.19 -3.22
C GLU A 165 7.80 -11.58 -3.56
N VAL A 166 6.82 -10.79 -3.11
CA VAL A 166 5.40 -11.02 -3.38
C VAL A 166 4.97 -10.23 -4.60
N ILE A 167 4.73 -10.97 -5.69
CA ILE A 167 4.33 -10.42 -7.00
C ILE A 167 2.80 -10.35 -7.14
N ASP A 168 2.05 -11.05 -6.28
CA ASP A 168 0.58 -11.10 -6.36
C ASP A 168 -0.03 -9.73 -6.01
N PRO A 169 -0.70 -9.05 -6.96
CA PRO A 169 -1.28 -7.73 -6.73
C PRO A 169 -2.48 -7.74 -5.78
N LYS A 170 -3.08 -8.91 -5.53
CA LYS A 170 -4.16 -9.12 -4.56
C LYS A 170 -3.64 -9.68 -3.23
N ALA A 171 -2.32 -9.73 -3.04
CA ALA A 171 -1.76 -10.19 -1.78
C ALA A 171 -2.17 -9.28 -0.62
N PHE A 172 -2.33 -9.86 0.56
CA PHE A 172 -2.66 -9.13 1.77
C PHE A 172 -2.01 -9.77 2.99
N GLY A 173 -1.80 -8.96 4.02
CA GLY A 173 -1.24 -9.35 5.29
C GLY A 173 -2.33 -9.64 6.31
N ILE A 174 -2.08 -10.61 7.18
CA ILE A 174 -2.92 -10.89 8.34
C ILE A 174 -2.01 -11.05 9.55
N ARG A 175 -2.33 -10.38 10.65
CA ARG A 175 -1.75 -10.66 11.96
C ARG A 175 -2.36 -11.94 12.52
N VAL A 176 -1.52 -12.92 12.83
CA VAL A 176 -1.91 -14.18 13.45
C VAL A 176 -2.53 -13.87 14.82
N PHE A 177 -3.73 -14.42 15.05
CA PHE A 177 -4.47 -14.26 16.28
C PHE A 177 -4.60 -15.60 17.01
N GLY A 178 -4.40 -15.57 18.33
CA GLY A 178 -4.41 -16.76 19.17
C GLY A 178 -3.17 -17.63 19.00
N ASP A 179 -3.29 -18.87 19.44
CA ASP A 179 -2.21 -19.85 19.58
C ASP A 179 -2.46 -21.15 18.79
N SER A 180 -3.53 -21.21 17.98
CA SER A 180 -3.90 -22.41 17.20
C SER A 180 -2.83 -22.86 16.20
N MET A 181 -1.90 -21.98 15.87
CA MET A 181 -0.83 -22.22 14.90
C MET A 181 0.57 -22.29 15.54
N LEU A 182 0.65 -22.35 16.88
CA LEU A 182 1.90 -22.67 17.58
C LEU A 182 2.40 -24.09 17.24
N PRO A 183 3.72 -24.35 17.33
CA PRO A 183 4.77 -23.41 17.70
C PRO A 183 5.30 -22.57 16.52
N GLU A 184 4.80 -22.80 15.31
CA GLU A 184 5.36 -22.21 14.10
C GLU A 184 4.91 -20.75 13.88
N TYR A 185 3.70 -20.41 14.32
CA TYR A 185 3.17 -19.06 14.22
C TYR A 185 2.72 -18.55 15.58
N HIS A 186 3.27 -17.42 16.00
CA HIS A 186 2.96 -16.78 17.27
C HIS A 186 1.93 -15.68 17.09
N ALA A 187 1.15 -15.41 18.12
CA ALA A 187 0.22 -14.29 18.13
C ALA A 187 0.98 -12.97 17.84
N GLY A 188 0.51 -12.23 16.85
CA GLY A 188 1.14 -10.99 16.40
C GLY A 188 2.07 -11.13 15.18
N ASP A 189 2.48 -12.35 14.81
CA ASP A 189 3.17 -12.60 13.55
C ASP A 189 2.33 -12.10 12.37
N VAL A 190 2.97 -11.57 11.32
CA VAL A 190 2.28 -11.17 10.10
C VAL A 190 2.53 -12.21 9.02
N ILE A 191 1.46 -12.86 8.56
CA ILE A 191 1.51 -13.72 7.38
C ILE A 191 1.09 -12.94 6.14
N ILE A 192 1.76 -13.20 5.02
CA ILE A 192 1.35 -12.67 3.71
C ILE A 192 0.62 -13.76 2.96
N VAL A 193 -0.63 -13.49 2.60
CA VAL A 193 -1.53 -14.37 1.87
C VAL A 193 -1.54 -13.97 0.40
N ALA A 194 -1.45 -14.93 -0.51
CA ALA A 194 -1.41 -14.70 -1.95
C ALA A 194 -2.62 -15.34 -2.65
N PRO A 195 -3.72 -14.60 -2.87
CA PRO A 195 -4.96 -15.15 -3.41
C PRO A 195 -4.88 -15.75 -4.81
N GLN A 196 -3.95 -15.29 -5.64
CA GLN A 196 -3.75 -15.81 -6.99
C GLN A 196 -2.91 -17.09 -7.02
N LYS A 197 -2.25 -17.46 -5.91
CA LYS A 197 -1.52 -18.72 -5.82
C LYS A 197 -2.44 -19.86 -5.39
N THR A 198 -2.31 -20.99 -6.07
CA THR A 198 -3.02 -22.21 -5.72
C THR A 198 -2.43 -22.84 -4.47
N ALA A 199 -3.25 -23.03 -3.43
CA ALA A 199 -2.85 -23.73 -2.23
C ALA A 199 -2.64 -25.23 -2.50
N ARG A 200 -1.50 -25.77 -2.04
CA ARG A 200 -1.15 -27.19 -2.17
C ARG A 200 -1.59 -27.96 -0.93
N ASN A 201 -1.72 -29.28 -1.05
CA ASN A 201 -1.96 -30.14 0.11
C ASN A 201 -0.86 -29.93 1.17
N GLY A 202 -1.24 -29.69 2.43
CA GLY A 202 -0.32 -29.35 3.51
C GLY A 202 0.13 -27.89 3.55
N SER A 203 -0.43 -26.99 2.74
CA SER A 203 -0.13 -25.56 2.84
C SER A 203 -0.85 -24.93 4.02
N ASP A 204 -0.17 -24.00 4.71
CA ASP A 204 -0.79 -23.12 5.69
C ASP A 204 -1.58 -22.05 4.94
N CYS A 205 -2.88 -21.99 5.19
CA CYS A 205 -3.81 -21.22 4.38
C CYS A 205 -4.69 -20.35 5.26
N PHE A 206 -4.97 -19.15 4.76
CA PHE A 206 -6.11 -18.38 5.21
C PHE A 206 -7.35 -18.87 4.48
N ILE A 207 -8.38 -19.21 5.25
CA ILE A 207 -9.54 -19.96 4.77
C ILE A 207 -10.80 -19.22 5.16
N ARG A 208 -11.74 -19.13 4.21
CA ARG A 208 -13.08 -18.59 4.41
C ARG A 208 -14.11 -19.71 4.26
N LEU A 209 -14.95 -19.86 5.26
CA LEU A 209 -16.05 -20.82 5.26
C LEU A 209 -17.34 -20.15 4.75
N ALA A 210 -18.25 -20.96 4.21
CA ALA A 210 -19.57 -20.52 3.77
C ALA A 210 -20.45 -20.11 4.95
N ASP A 211 -20.28 -20.79 6.10
CA ASP A 211 -21.04 -20.53 7.30
C ASP A 211 -20.68 -19.17 7.93
N GLY A 212 -21.59 -18.21 7.80
CA GLY A 212 -21.45 -16.85 8.33
C GLY A 212 -20.26 -16.06 7.77
N GLY A 213 -19.55 -16.57 6.76
CA GLY A 213 -18.32 -15.96 6.27
C GLY A 213 -17.15 -16.03 7.27
N ARG A 214 -17.18 -16.97 8.23
CA ARG A 214 -16.11 -17.15 9.21
C ARG A 214 -14.77 -17.41 8.51
N THR A 215 -13.72 -16.77 9.00
CA THR A 215 -12.35 -16.97 8.49
C THR A 215 -11.46 -17.61 9.55
N THR A 216 -10.46 -18.38 9.09
CA THR A 216 -9.50 -19.05 9.96
C THR A 216 -8.15 -19.19 9.27
N PHE A 217 -7.08 -19.37 10.05
CA PHE A 217 -5.75 -19.68 9.56
C PHE A 217 -5.33 -21.06 10.08
N CYS A 218 -5.11 -22.00 9.16
CA CYS A 218 -4.75 -23.38 9.51
C CYS A 218 -4.07 -24.10 8.35
N ARG A 219 -3.47 -25.27 8.62
CA ARG A 219 -2.95 -26.13 7.56
C ARG A 219 -4.09 -26.89 6.90
N MET A 220 -4.21 -26.72 5.59
CA MET A 220 -5.25 -27.38 4.80
C MET A 220 -4.73 -28.67 4.19
N TYR A 221 -5.54 -29.72 4.28
CA TYR A 221 -5.31 -31.00 3.62
C TYR A 221 -6.47 -31.43 2.73
N ARG A 222 -6.15 -31.98 1.57
CA ARG A 222 -7.09 -32.60 0.62
C ARG A 222 -6.86 -34.11 0.60
N ASP A 223 -7.21 -34.76 1.69
CA ASP A 223 -6.99 -36.20 1.87
C ASP A 223 -7.94 -37.05 1.00
N GLN A 224 -9.15 -36.54 0.70
CA GLN A 224 -10.16 -37.21 -0.13
C GLN A 224 -10.81 -36.21 -1.11
N PRO A 225 -11.34 -36.66 -2.26
CA PRO A 225 -11.91 -35.78 -3.29
C PRO A 225 -13.03 -34.86 -2.76
N ASN A 226 -13.83 -35.35 -1.80
CA ASN A 226 -14.98 -34.64 -1.25
C ASN A 226 -14.76 -34.16 0.19
N ARG A 227 -13.51 -34.13 0.67
CA ARG A 227 -13.23 -33.76 2.07
C ARG A 227 -11.96 -32.92 2.17
N ILE A 228 -12.13 -31.74 2.73
CA ILE A 228 -11.05 -30.83 3.10
C ILE A 228 -10.89 -30.92 4.63
N ARG A 229 -9.69 -31.29 5.08
CA ARG A 229 -9.34 -31.27 6.50
C ARG A 229 -8.60 -29.98 6.81
N LEU A 230 -9.09 -29.26 7.81
CA LEU A 230 -8.48 -28.06 8.36
C LEU A 230 -7.81 -28.45 9.68
N GLN A 231 -6.48 -28.35 9.71
CA GLN A 231 -5.66 -28.81 10.81
C GLN A 231 -4.90 -27.63 11.39
N PRO A 232 -5.28 -27.15 12.59
CA PRO A 232 -4.41 -26.30 13.39
C PRO A 232 -3.08 -27.01 13.66
N LEU A 233 -1.97 -26.25 13.73
CA LEU A 233 -0.65 -26.82 14.05
C LEU A 233 -0.51 -27.12 15.54
N ASN A 234 -1.20 -26.37 16.39
CA ASN A 234 -1.24 -26.60 17.81
C ASN A 234 -2.13 -27.82 18.12
N THR A 235 -1.54 -28.85 18.71
CA THR A 235 -2.20 -30.13 19.01
C THR A 235 -3.34 -30.01 20.03
N ASN A 236 -3.44 -28.90 20.75
CA ASN A 236 -4.55 -28.63 21.67
C ASN A 236 -5.86 -28.34 20.93
N TYR A 237 -5.81 -28.08 19.61
CA TYR A 237 -6.97 -27.78 18.79
C TYR A 237 -7.30 -28.95 17.86
N PRO A 238 -8.55 -29.45 17.85
CA PRO A 238 -8.93 -30.58 17.02
C PRO A 238 -8.96 -30.21 15.53
N ALA A 239 -8.81 -31.22 14.68
CA ALA A 239 -9.00 -31.07 13.24
C ALA A 239 -10.49 -30.88 12.91
N GLU A 240 -10.78 -29.99 11.96
CA GLU A 240 -12.12 -29.79 11.43
C GLU A 240 -12.20 -30.33 9.99
N PHE A 241 -13.38 -30.76 9.58
CA PHE A 241 -13.58 -31.38 8.28
C PHE A 241 -14.77 -30.76 7.58
N TYR A 242 -14.56 -30.38 6.32
CA TYR A 242 -15.54 -29.70 5.50
C TYR A 242 -15.63 -30.36 4.12
N SER A 243 -16.80 -30.27 3.51
CA SER A 243 -16.95 -30.51 2.09
C SER A 243 -16.39 -29.32 1.29
N PRO A 244 -15.95 -29.53 0.03
CA PRO A 244 -15.47 -28.43 -0.82
C PRO A 244 -16.46 -27.27 -1.01
N LYS A 245 -17.77 -27.53 -0.88
CA LYS A 245 -18.82 -26.51 -1.01
C LYS A 245 -18.90 -25.58 0.20
N GLU A 246 -18.48 -26.05 1.37
CA GLU A 246 -18.50 -25.27 2.62
C GLU A 246 -17.28 -24.34 2.74
N VAL A 247 -16.29 -24.47 1.85
CA VAL A 247 -15.09 -23.64 1.84
C VAL A 247 -15.15 -22.70 0.63
N THR A 248 -15.42 -21.42 0.90
CA THR A 248 -15.62 -20.39 -0.15
C THR A 248 -14.34 -19.64 -0.50
N GLY A 249 -13.24 -19.90 0.21
CA GLY A 249 -11.94 -19.28 -0.04
C GLY A 249 -10.81 -20.06 0.60
N ILE A 250 -9.74 -20.32 -0.16
CA ILE A 250 -8.51 -20.96 0.31
C ILE A 250 -7.34 -20.23 -0.34
N TRP A 251 -6.56 -19.51 0.47
CA TRP A 251 -5.43 -18.74 -0.03
C TRP A 251 -4.18 -19.07 0.78
N PRO A 252 -3.08 -19.49 0.13
CA PRO A 252 -1.88 -19.90 0.84
C PRO A 252 -1.16 -18.70 1.47
N ALA A 253 -0.65 -18.90 2.68
CA ALA A 253 0.36 -18.03 3.26
C ALA A 253 1.70 -18.32 2.58
N VAL A 254 2.36 -17.27 2.09
CA VAL A 254 3.60 -17.35 1.31
C VAL A 254 4.81 -16.77 2.03
N PHE A 255 4.60 -15.89 2.99
CA PHE A 255 5.64 -15.32 3.84
C PHE A 255 5.14 -15.18 5.27
N ARG A 256 6.06 -15.28 6.23
CA ARG A 256 5.87 -14.96 7.64
C ARG A 256 6.87 -13.87 8.02
N ILE A 257 6.40 -12.85 8.71
CA ILE A 257 7.20 -11.77 9.27
C ILE A 257 6.95 -11.79 10.78
N HIS A 258 8.02 -11.93 11.55
CA HIS A 258 7.95 -11.95 13.01
C HIS A 258 9.06 -11.09 13.61
N SER A 259 8.83 -10.60 14.83
CA SER A 259 9.88 -9.96 15.61
C SER A 259 10.86 -11.02 16.14
N ILE A 260 12.14 -10.67 16.25
CA ILE A 260 13.19 -11.55 16.81
C ILE A 260 13.49 -11.20 18.29
N THR A 261 12.74 -10.27 18.86
CA THR A 261 12.87 -9.84 20.27
C THR A 261 12.53 -10.94 21.26
#